data_AF-A0A7H0HKT5-F1
#
_entry.id   AF-A0A7H0HKT5-F1
#
_cell.length_a   1.000
_cell.length_b   1.000
_cell.length_c   1.000
_cell.angle_alpha   90.00
_cell.angle_beta   90.00
_cell.angle_gamma   90.00
#
_symmetry.space_group_name_H-M   'P 1'
#
loop_
_entity.id
_entity.type
_entity.pdbx_description
1 polymer ?
#
loop_
_entity_poly.entity_id
_entity_poly.type
_entity_poly.pdbx_seq_one_letter_code
_entity_poly.pdbx_strand_id
1 'polypeptide(L)'
;MTISNIARSYLLVPLCMIAVAWMGEAMAGTSECYAIKDTDKRAYCLAQVKRAPGNCYRIKDSDSRNQCLAEAKGLRHRCYAIKSQDQRKTCLALTR
;
A
#
# COMPACT_ATOMS: atom_id res chain seq x y z
N MET A 1 -32.97 35.69 21.53
CA MET A 1 -32.18 34.52 21.11
C MET A 1 -31.06 35.03 20.21
N THR A 2 -29.83 34.91 20.70
CA THR A 2 -28.76 35.88 20.48
C THR A 2 -27.90 35.58 19.26
N ILE A 3 -27.65 36.62 18.47
CA ILE A 3 -26.78 36.74 17.29
C ILE A 3 -25.41 36.01 17.43
N SER A 4 -24.93 35.79 18.66
CA SER A 4 -23.77 34.96 19.00
C SER A 4 -23.82 33.49 18.50
N ASN A 5 -24.99 32.84 18.50
CA ASN A 5 -25.09 31.43 18.05
C ASN A 5 -24.96 31.30 16.53
N ILE A 6 -25.38 32.33 15.79
CA ILE A 6 -25.35 32.37 14.33
C ILE A 6 -23.90 32.58 13.85
N ALA A 7 -23.16 33.50 14.47
CA ALA A 7 -21.74 33.74 14.17
C ALA A 7 -20.83 32.54 14.51
N ARG A 8 -21.14 31.81 15.59
CA ARG A 8 -20.41 30.58 15.98
C ARG A 8 -20.64 29.43 14.99
N SER A 9 -21.86 29.31 14.46
CA SER A 9 -22.20 28.36 13.39
C SER A 9 -21.51 28.69 12.06
N TYR A 10 -21.37 29.98 11.71
CA TYR A 10 -20.67 30.40 10.48
C TYR A 10 -19.16 30.14 10.49
N LEU A 11 -18.54 29.99 11.67
CA LEU A 11 -17.12 29.63 11.80
C LEU A 11 -16.89 28.11 11.79
N LEU A 12 -17.86 27.32 12.24
CA LEU A 12 -17.75 25.85 12.30
C LEU A 12 -17.94 25.19 10.93
N VAL A 13 -18.81 25.73 10.09
CA VAL A 13 -19.10 25.20 8.74
C VAL A 13 -17.89 25.23 7.79
N PRO A 14 -17.17 26.35 7.59
CA PRO A 14 -16.00 26.36 6.72
C PRO A 14 -14.85 25.50 7.28
N LEU A 15 -14.74 25.39 8.60
CA LEU A 15 -13.73 24.56 9.27
C LEU A 15 -13.98 23.05 9.07
N CYS A 16 -15.24 22.61 9.07
CA CYS A 16 -15.63 21.26 8.67
C CYS A 16 -15.38 21.01 7.17
N MET A 17 -15.68 21.98 6.30
CA MET A 17 -15.47 21.82 4.85
C MET A 17 -13.98 21.69 4.50
N ILE A 18 -13.10 22.41 5.21
CA ILE A 18 -11.64 22.26 5.08
C ILE A 18 -11.19 20.88 5.58
N ALA A 19 -11.75 20.37 6.68
CA ALA A 19 -11.41 19.05 7.20
C ALA A 19 -11.81 17.90 6.26
N VAL A 20 -12.95 17.99 5.58
CA VAL A 20 -13.42 16.96 4.64
C VAL A 20 -12.57 16.91 3.36
N ALA A 21 -12.04 18.06 2.92
CA ALA A 21 -11.16 18.12 1.75
C ALA A 21 -9.80 17.43 1.96
N TRP A 22 -9.38 17.22 3.22
CA TRP A 22 -8.08 16.61 3.56
C TRP A 22 -8.14 15.08 3.73
N MET A 23 -9.35 14.49 3.80
CA MET A 23 -9.52 13.05 4.00
C MET A 23 -9.62 12.23 2.71
N GLY A 24 -9.53 12.90 1.54
CA GLY A 24 -10.05 12.40 0.28
C GLY A 24 -9.05 11.78 -0.70
N GLU A 25 -8.01 11.06 -0.26
CA GLU A 25 -7.20 10.27 -1.20
C GLU A 25 -6.84 8.91 -0.60
N ALA A 26 -7.04 7.85 -1.39
CA ALA A 26 -6.43 6.50 -1.29
C ALA A 26 -7.38 5.31 -1.06
N MET A 27 -8.20 4.95 -2.05
CA MET A 27 -8.74 3.58 -2.16
C MET A 27 -8.80 3.02 -3.61
N ALA A 28 -8.23 3.71 -4.60
CA ALA A 28 -8.39 3.31 -6.02
C ALA A 28 -7.48 2.12 -6.44
N GLY A 29 -6.46 1.75 -5.67
CA GLY A 29 -5.51 0.72 -6.11
C GLY A 29 -5.93 -0.73 -5.85
N THR A 30 -6.89 -0.96 -4.94
CA THR A 30 -7.14 -2.33 -4.45
C THR A 30 -8.03 -3.17 -5.38
N SER A 31 -8.95 -2.55 -6.13
CA SER A 31 -9.85 -3.26 -7.06
C SER A 31 -9.08 -3.98 -8.16
N GLU A 32 -8.08 -3.31 -8.73
CA GLU A 32 -7.27 -3.83 -9.85
C GLU A 32 -6.51 -5.10 -9.47
N CYS A 33 -6.02 -5.19 -8.23
CA CYS A 33 -5.35 -6.40 -7.77
C CYS A 33 -6.28 -7.63 -7.77
N TYR A 34 -7.58 -7.45 -7.51
CA TYR A 34 -8.53 -8.58 -7.49
C TYR A 34 -8.89 -9.10 -8.88
N ALA A 35 -8.72 -8.29 -9.93
CA ALA A 35 -8.90 -8.72 -11.32
C ALA A 35 -7.78 -9.66 -11.80
N ILE A 36 -6.64 -9.70 -11.10
CA ILE A 36 -5.52 -10.58 -11.41
C ILE A 36 -5.91 -12.04 -11.12
N LYS A 37 -5.96 -12.87 -12.18
CA LYS A 37 -6.27 -14.31 -12.08
C LYS A 37 -5.20 -15.11 -11.35
N ASP A 38 -3.93 -14.76 -11.55
CA ASP A 38 -2.81 -15.41 -10.91
C ASP A 38 -2.75 -15.07 -9.41
N THR A 39 -2.79 -16.10 -8.56
CA THR A 39 -2.89 -15.92 -7.12
C THR A 39 -1.66 -15.26 -6.50
N ASP A 40 -0.48 -15.53 -7.05
CA ASP A 40 0.79 -15.05 -6.53
C ASP A 40 0.99 -13.59 -6.92
N LYS A 41 0.72 -13.23 -8.18
CA LYS A 41 0.70 -11.84 -8.66
C LYS A 41 -0.35 -11.00 -7.94
N ARG A 42 -1.53 -11.57 -7.67
CA ARG A 42 -2.56 -10.91 -6.86
C ARG A 42 -2.07 -10.65 -5.44
N ALA A 43 -1.46 -11.65 -4.79
CA ALA A 43 -0.94 -11.50 -3.45
C ALA A 43 0.18 -10.45 -3.38
N TYR A 44 1.06 -10.41 -4.38
CA TYR A 44 2.08 -9.39 -4.54
C TYR A 44 1.46 -7.98 -4.66
N CYS A 45 0.53 -7.81 -5.59
CA CYS A 45 -0.17 -6.53 -5.81
C CYS A 45 -0.85 -6.05 -4.52
N LEU A 46 -1.56 -6.93 -3.83
CA LEU A 46 -2.22 -6.61 -2.56
C LEU A 46 -1.22 -6.27 -1.45
N ALA A 47 -0.04 -6.89 -1.42
CA ALA A 47 1.00 -6.54 -0.46
C ALA A 47 1.48 -5.09 -0.64
N GLN A 48 1.71 -4.69 -1.89
CA GLN A 48 2.20 -3.35 -2.23
C GLN A 48 1.13 -2.28 -2.02
N VAL A 49 -0.07 -2.49 -2.57
CA VAL A 49 -1.16 -1.51 -2.51
C VAL A 49 -1.69 -1.34 -1.09
N LYS A 50 -1.94 -2.44 -0.37
CA LYS A 50 -2.47 -2.37 1.00
C LYS A 50 -1.40 -2.11 2.05
N ARG A 51 -0.13 -1.93 1.65
CA ARG A 51 1.03 -1.84 2.56
C ARG A 51 1.02 -2.96 3.60
N ALA A 52 0.59 -4.15 3.19
CA ALA A 52 0.31 -5.29 4.05
C ALA A 52 1.28 -6.44 3.69
N PRO A 53 2.51 -6.45 4.26
CA PRO A 53 3.52 -7.43 3.91
C PRO A 53 3.12 -8.87 4.26
N GLY A 54 2.09 -9.06 5.10
CA GLY A 54 1.49 -10.36 5.38
C GLY A 54 0.99 -11.08 4.12
N ASN A 55 0.56 -10.32 3.09
CA ASN A 55 0.11 -10.90 1.83
C ASN A 55 1.23 -11.60 1.06
N CYS A 56 2.50 -11.18 1.22
CA CYS A 56 3.63 -11.85 0.58
C CYS A 56 3.75 -13.33 0.97
N TYR A 57 3.32 -13.72 2.19
CA TYR A 57 3.40 -15.12 2.62
C TYR A 57 2.41 -16.04 1.90
N ARG A 58 1.43 -15.48 1.18
CA ARG A 58 0.48 -16.25 0.35
C ARG A 58 1.07 -16.65 -1.01
N ILE A 59 2.19 -16.04 -1.40
CA ILE A 59 2.90 -16.34 -2.64
C ILE A 59 3.56 -17.72 -2.49
N LYS A 60 3.28 -18.61 -3.44
CA LYS A 60 3.81 -19.98 -3.45
C LYS A 60 5.25 -20.02 -3.93
N ASP A 61 5.56 -19.24 -4.97
CA ASP A 61 6.93 -19.14 -5.48
C ASP A 61 7.86 -18.49 -4.44
N SER A 62 8.92 -19.20 -4.06
CA SER A 62 9.82 -18.77 -2.98
C SER A 62 10.58 -17.49 -3.33
N ASP A 63 10.95 -17.35 -4.60
CA ASP A 63 11.74 -16.23 -5.08
C ASP A 63 10.90 -14.96 -5.13
N SER A 64 9.70 -15.03 -5.72
CA SER A 64 8.70 -13.96 -5.74
C SER A 64 8.27 -13.55 -4.33
N ARG A 65 8.14 -14.51 -3.40
CA ARG A 65 7.84 -14.23 -1.98
C ARG A 65 8.96 -13.44 -1.33
N ASN A 66 10.21 -13.85 -1.53
CA ASN A 66 11.37 -13.16 -0.97
C ASN A 66 11.52 -11.75 -1.55
N GLN A 67 11.29 -11.58 -2.86
CA GLN A 67 11.25 -10.27 -3.50
C GLN A 67 10.16 -9.38 -2.89
N CYS A 68 8.92 -9.88 -2.79
CA CYS A 68 7.79 -9.17 -2.18
C CYS A 68 8.12 -8.71 -0.75
N LEU A 69 8.69 -9.61 0.08
CA LEU A 69 9.08 -9.26 1.45
C LEU A 69 10.23 -8.25 1.50
N ALA A 70 11.17 -8.33 0.57
CA ALA A 70 12.27 -7.37 0.47
C ALA A 70 11.72 -5.96 0.15
N GLU A 71 10.81 -5.84 -0.82
CA GLU A 71 10.23 -4.57 -1.22
C GLU A 71 9.24 -4.02 -0.20
N ALA A 72 8.30 -4.84 0.29
CA ALA A 72 7.24 -4.40 1.20
C ALA A 72 7.76 -4.04 2.61
N LYS A 73 8.85 -4.68 3.06
CA LYS A 73 9.45 -4.43 4.38
C LYS A 73 10.82 -3.72 4.33
N GLY A 74 11.35 -3.41 3.15
CA GLY A 74 12.70 -2.86 2.99
C GLY A 74 13.82 -3.83 3.43
N LEU A 75 13.57 -5.15 3.41
CA LEU A 75 14.51 -6.15 3.91
C LEU A 75 15.46 -6.61 2.80
N ARG A 76 16.47 -5.81 2.47
CA ARG A 76 17.47 -6.12 1.43
C ARG A 76 18.08 -7.52 1.57
N HIS A 77 18.29 -8.01 2.80
CA HIS A 77 18.83 -9.35 3.05
C HIS A 77 17.98 -10.49 2.45
N ARG A 78 16.66 -10.27 2.26
CA ARG A 78 15.76 -11.25 1.64
C ARG A 78 16.08 -11.49 0.17
N CYS A 79 16.64 -10.50 -0.54
CA CYS A 79 17.06 -10.68 -1.92
C CYS A 79 18.11 -11.79 -2.07
N TYR A 80 19.00 -12.00 -1.08
CA TYR A 80 20.01 -13.05 -1.15
C TYR A 80 19.42 -14.47 -1.08
N ALA A 81 18.19 -14.62 -0.60
CA ALA A 81 17.49 -15.91 -0.57
C ALA A 81 16.78 -16.25 -1.90
N ILE A 82 16.75 -15.33 -2.87
CA ILE A 82 16.20 -15.55 -4.22
C ILE A 82 17.17 -16.42 -5.00
N LYS A 83 16.72 -17.56 -5.53
CA LYS A 83 17.56 -18.51 -6.27
C LYS A 83 17.91 -17.99 -7.67
N SER A 84 16.93 -17.41 -8.37
CA SER A 84 17.12 -16.82 -9.69
C SER A 84 18.13 -15.65 -9.63
N GLN A 85 19.18 -15.73 -10.44
CA GLN A 85 20.23 -14.71 -10.46
C GLN A 85 19.70 -13.36 -10.93
N ASP A 86 18.86 -13.35 -11.96
CA ASP A 86 18.31 -12.11 -12.52
C ASP A 86 17.30 -11.46 -11.57
N GLN A 87 16.40 -12.24 -10.97
CA GLN A 87 15.49 -11.69 -9.96
C GLN A 87 16.25 -11.17 -8.74
N ARG A 88 17.31 -11.86 -8.30
CA ARG A 88 18.15 -11.39 -7.19
C ARG A 88 18.78 -10.04 -7.50
N LYS A 89 19.36 -9.88 -8.69
CA LYS A 89 19.96 -8.61 -9.13
C LYS A 89 18.92 -7.49 -9.15
N THR A 90 17.74 -7.76 -9.73
CA THR A 90 16.63 -6.80 -9.76
C THR A 90 16.19 -6.40 -8.35
N CYS A 91 16.00 -7.37 -7.46
CA CYS A 91 15.62 -7.13 -6.06
C CYS A 91 16.65 -6.24 -5.33
N LEU A 92 17.95 -6.54 -5.48
CA LEU A 92 19.03 -5.74 -4.88
C LEU A 92 19.15 -4.34 -5.48
N ALA A 93 18.70 -4.12 -6.72
CA ALA A 93 18.67 -2.80 -7.33
C ALA A 93 17.50 -1.95 -6.82
N LEU A 94 16.34 -2.59 -6.59
CA LEU A 94 15.11 -1.93 -6.12
C LEU A 94 15.14 -1.64 -4.61
N THR A 95 15.76 -2.52 -3.83
CA THR A 95 15.85 -2.38 -2.37
C THR A 95 17.18 -1.73 -1.99
N ARG A 96 17.19 -0.42 -1.71
CA ARG A 96 18.40 0.30 -1.29
C ARG A 96 18.86 -0.09 0.11
#